data_AF-A0A9E2W3Q6-F1
#
_entry.id   AF-A0A9E2W3Q6-F1
#
_cell.length_a   1.000
_cell.length_b   1.000
_cell.length_c   1.000
_cell.angle_alpha   90.00
_cell.angle_beta   90.00
_cell.angle_gamma   90.00
#
_symmetry.space_group_name_H-M   'P 1'
#
loop_
_entity.id
_entity.type
_entity.pdbx_description
1 polymer ?
#
loop_
_entity_poly.entity_id
_entity_poly.type
_entity_poly.pdbx_seq_one_letter_code
_entity_poly.pdbx_strand_id
1 'polypeptide(L)'
;MMNWRGRLARERARGDEGFTLVELLIVIVIVPLIVGAIAFGLVAVFQLQSGVSNRLTASGDTQVFLTTYQHDVDAAQYITTNATPPTLTVFGGSTPGTCGTGTPLLSLAWQVGAGTTYVVAYDLQPSGTTGSDNIVRALCQNGTLSSTEGLAYHVSPSQAVPAPTYVTGRTADVTAGWVSASYVQRLDLTLLDAGGGSVSPSAILSAAPVAALNSDPASLGGPTSGPTCGFALPGTGEYDSTLCFLDFASLNSMSASSIQSGVPLTEAIPGGYTLKFTIQVTGAPWTAHVFPTYPQAFLGNTNSGQPFYTGVGCSTNTPTVTNGLGTNSCIDPAIYQSVNAHSQPTTVTITNLTLTAPGGAAATGWEFVTADAETTDPGESISWSVTGTNGAQPLAFNDIPNTPTSNWGNACQNADYSTYGITPLSFQSGVPSPVVTCVSGYQANSPRTGTLMLGVRPGANGISSLTTVLIGTGLEGVAFGLLLP
;
A
#
# COMPACT_ATOMS: atom_id res chain seq x y z
N MET A 1 -12.36 -17.53 88.01
CA MET A 1 -11.59 -16.69 87.06
C MET A 1 -12.26 -16.83 85.69
N MET A 2 -13.35 -16.11 85.43
CA MET A 2 -13.47 -14.72 84.93
C MET A 2 -13.33 -14.64 83.41
N ASN A 3 -14.49 -14.42 82.78
CA ASN A 3 -14.84 -14.52 81.36
C ASN A 3 -14.19 -13.43 80.48
N TRP A 4 -13.55 -13.84 79.39
CA TRP A 4 -12.93 -12.97 78.38
C TRP A 4 -13.56 -13.11 76.98
N ARG A 5 -14.89 -13.25 76.89
CA ARG A 5 -15.62 -13.46 75.62
C ARG A 5 -16.66 -12.38 75.28
N GLY A 6 -16.52 -11.16 75.82
CA GLY A 6 -17.56 -10.13 75.72
C GLY A 6 -17.25 -8.85 74.93
N ARG A 7 -16.07 -8.70 74.29
CA ARG A 7 -15.65 -7.38 73.76
C ARG A 7 -15.30 -7.28 72.27
N LEU A 8 -15.67 -8.25 71.43
CA LEU A 8 -15.48 -8.14 69.97
C LEU A 8 -16.79 -8.07 69.16
N ALA A 9 -17.97 -8.04 69.81
CA ALA A 9 -19.26 -8.03 69.12
C ALA A 9 -19.88 -6.63 68.95
N ARG A 10 -19.18 -5.54 69.32
CA ARG A 10 -19.80 -4.19 69.36
C ARG A 10 -19.22 -3.16 68.37
N GLU A 11 -18.34 -3.57 67.46
CA GLU A 11 -17.78 -2.70 66.40
C GLU A 11 -18.20 -3.08 64.97
N ARG A 12 -19.15 -4.00 64.79
CA ARG A 12 -19.75 -4.29 63.46
C ARG A 12 -21.13 -3.65 63.24
N ALA A 13 -21.58 -2.76 64.12
CA ALA A 13 -22.88 -2.11 64.04
C ALA A 13 -22.78 -0.59 63.81
N ARG A 14 -21.75 -0.15 63.09
CA ARG A 14 -21.63 1.21 62.54
C ARG A 14 -21.31 1.07 61.07
N GLY A 15 -22.27 1.37 60.19
CA GLY A 15 -21.95 1.62 58.79
C GLY A 15 -23.04 1.39 57.75
N ASP A 16 -24.11 0.65 58.03
CA ASP A 16 -25.23 0.53 57.09
C ASP A 16 -26.27 1.63 57.38
N GLU A 17 -25.82 2.89 57.33
CA GLU A 17 -26.75 4.02 57.15
C GLU A 17 -27.28 3.89 55.73
N GLY A 18 -28.48 3.33 55.59
CA GLY A 18 -29.16 3.26 54.30
C GLY A 18 -29.22 4.64 53.66
N PHE A 19 -29.04 4.69 52.35
CA PHE A 19 -29.07 5.93 51.57
C PHE A 19 -30.27 6.78 51.96
N THR A 20 -30.00 8.04 52.31
CA THR A 20 -31.08 9.00 52.52
C THR A 20 -31.83 9.15 51.19
N LEU A 21 -33.15 9.41 51.25
CA LEU A 21 -33.98 9.58 50.05
C LEU A 21 -33.42 10.67 49.12
N VAL A 22 -32.76 11.67 49.70
CA VAL A 22 -32.08 12.75 48.96
C VAL A 22 -30.84 12.23 48.23
N GLU A 23 -30.02 11.37 48.82
CA GLU A 23 -28.87 10.77 48.13
C GLU A 23 -29.31 9.88 46.96
N LEU A 24 -30.34 9.05 47.15
CA LEU A 24 -30.90 8.25 46.05
C LEU A 24 -31.42 9.14 44.92
N LEU A 25 -32.12 10.23 45.26
CA LEU A 25 -32.62 11.22 44.29
C LEU A 25 -31.48 11.89 43.52
N ILE A 26 -30.39 12.26 44.21
CA ILE A 26 -29.22 12.87 43.57
C ILE A 26 -28.56 11.88 42.59
N VAL A 27 -28.43 10.61 42.97
CA VAL A 27 -27.82 9.58 42.10
C VAL A 27 -28.66 9.35 40.84
N ILE A 28 -29.99 9.23 40.96
CA ILE A 28 -30.86 8.98 39.79
C ILE A 28 -30.95 10.17 38.84
N VAL A 29 -30.69 11.40 39.30
CA VAL A 29 -30.73 12.61 38.45
C VAL A 29 -29.37 12.92 37.85
N ILE A 30 -28.30 12.86 38.66
CA ILE A 30 -26.97 13.31 38.22
C ILE A 30 -26.27 12.25 37.36
N VAL A 31 -26.40 10.95 37.69
CA VAL A 31 -25.67 9.90 36.94
C VAL A 31 -26.11 9.83 35.47
N PRO A 32 -27.40 9.82 35.11
CA PRO A 32 -27.82 9.84 33.70
C PRO A 32 -27.37 11.11 32.96
N LEU A 33 -27.30 12.25 33.65
CA LEU A 33 -26.83 13.51 33.08
C LEU A 33 -25.34 13.43 32.72
N ILE A 34 -24.51 12.91 33.64
CA ILE A 34 -23.07 12.70 33.40
C ILE A 34 -22.85 11.68 32.27
N VAL A 35 -23.55 10.54 32.30
CA VAL A 35 -23.44 9.50 31.27
C VAL A 35 -23.88 10.03 29.90
N GLY A 36 -24.96 10.82 29.85
CA GLY A 36 -25.43 11.44 28.61
C GLY A 36 -24.42 12.43 28.03
N ALA A 37 -23.78 13.24 28.87
CA ALA A 37 -22.74 14.17 28.43
C ALA A 37 -21.49 13.44 27.90
N ILE A 38 -21.05 12.37 28.57
CA ILE A 38 -19.90 11.55 28.13
C ILE A 38 -20.24 10.83 26.81
N ALA A 39 -21.43 10.26 26.69
CA ALA A 39 -21.87 9.58 25.46
C ALA A 39 -21.92 10.54 24.26
N PHE A 40 -22.42 11.76 24.45
CA PHE A 40 -22.42 12.78 23.40
C PHE A 40 -20.99 13.19 23.00
N GLY A 41 -20.09 13.35 23.97
CA GLY A 41 -18.67 13.61 23.72
C GLY A 41 -18.01 12.49 22.89
N LEU A 42 -18.27 11.22 23.22
CA LEU A 42 -17.75 10.08 22.48
C LEU A 42 -18.29 10.01 21.03
N VAL A 43 -19.58 10.30 20.82
CA VAL A 43 -20.16 10.37 19.47
C VAL A 43 -19.49 11.46 18.64
N ALA A 44 -19.25 12.64 19.23
CA ALA A 44 -18.55 13.72 18.54
C ALA A 44 -17.09 13.33 18.19
N VAL A 45 -16.39 12.64 19.08
CA VAL A 45 -15.02 12.12 18.81
C VAL A 45 -15.04 11.09 17.68
N PHE A 46 -15.99 10.16 17.66
CA PHE A 46 -16.11 9.18 16.57
C PHE A 46 -16.44 9.83 15.22
N GLN A 47 -17.25 10.89 15.20
CA GLN A 47 -17.51 11.68 13.98
C GLN A 47 -16.27 12.43 13.50
N LEU A 48 -15.43 12.94 14.42
CA LEU A 48 -14.17 13.59 14.09
C LEU A 48 -13.12 12.60 13.57
N GLN A 49 -13.10 11.36 14.06
CA GLN A 49 -12.17 10.32 13.60
C GLN A 49 -12.36 10.00 12.12
N SER A 50 -13.60 9.88 11.64
CA SER A 50 -13.88 9.67 10.21
C SER A 50 -13.41 10.85 9.35
N GLY A 51 -13.59 12.09 9.83
CA GLY A 51 -13.10 13.29 9.13
C GLY A 51 -11.57 13.38 9.06
N VAL A 52 -10.88 12.95 10.11
CA VAL A 52 -9.40 12.89 10.12
C VAL A 52 -8.90 11.79 9.20
N SER A 53 -9.50 10.59 9.25
CA SER A 53 -9.14 9.47 8.37
C SER A 53 -9.27 9.84 6.90
N ASN A 54 -10.41 10.41 6.49
CA ASN A 54 -10.64 10.81 5.11
C ASN A 54 -9.64 11.88 4.63
N ARG A 55 -9.25 12.82 5.52
CA ARG A 55 -8.24 13.84 5.19
C ARG A 55 -6.83 13.26 5.10
N LEU A 56 -6.50 12.25 5.91
CA LEU A 56 -5.22 11.56 5.85
C LEU A 56 -5.10 10.75 4.56
N THR A 57 -6.13 9.96 4.21
CA THR A 57 -6.19 9.22 2.95
C THR A 57 -6.11 10.16 1.75
N ALA A 58 -6.90 11.24 1.73
CA ALA A 58 -6.84 12.24 0.65
C ALA A 58 -5.47 12.94 0.54
N SER A 59 -4.78 13.13 1.66
CA SER A 59 -3.40 13.68 1.66
C SER A 59 -2.41 12.67 1.06
N GLY A 60 -2.56 11.37 1.37
CA GLY A 60 -1.77 10.30 0.77
C GLY A 60 -1.98 10.20 -0.73
N ASP A 61 -3.24 10.15 -1.18
CA ASP A 61 -3.61 10.14 -2.60
C ASP A 61 -3.01 11.34 -3.34
N THR A 62 -3.08 12.54 -2.73
CA THR A 62 -2.50 13.76 -3.32
C THR A 62 -0.99 13.66 -3.47
N GLN A 63 -0.27 13.01 -2.54
CA GLN A 63 1.18 12.84 -2.63
C GLN A 63 1.58 11.85 -3.73
N VAL A 64 0.90 10.71 -3.81
CA VAL A 64 1.12 9.70 -4.87
C VAL A 64 0.76 10.29 -6.24
N PHE A 65 -0.34 11.04 -6.32
CA PHE A 65 -0.71 11.72 -7.55
C PHE A 65 0.32 12.80 -7.90
N LEU A 66 0.69 13.70 -6.98
CA LEU A 66 1.65 14.76 -7.28
C LEU A 66 2.96 14.22 -7.85
N THR A 67 3.50 13.17 -7.23
CA THR A 67 4.76 12.55 -7.67
C THR A 67 4.62 11.94 -9.06
N THR A 68 3.57 11.17 -9.30
CA THR A 68 3.30 10.54 -10.61
C THR A 68 3.00 11.57 -11.71
N TYR A 69 2.21 12.61 -11.38
CA TYR A 69 1.86 13.70 -12.28
C TYR A 69 3.07 14.51 -12.69
N GLN A 70 3.85 14.97 -11.71
CA GLN A 70 5.03 15.76 -11.98
C GLN A 70 6.00 15.01 -12.89
N HIS A 71 6.16 13.73 -12.60
CA HIS A 71 7.00 12.85 -13.37
C HIS A 71 6.60 12.68 -14.83
N ASP A 72 5.32 12.40 -15.10
CA ASP A 72 4.87 12.25 -16.47
C ASP A 72 4.94 13.57 -17.24
N VAL A 73 4.66 14.70 -16.57
CA VAL A 73 4.78 16.03 -17.17
C VAL A 73 6.24 16.33 -17.48
N ASP A 74 7.16 16.00 -16.58
CA ASP A 74 8.60 16.17 -16.77
C ASP A 74 9.10 15.35 -17.97
N ALA A 75 8.64 14.10 -18.11
CA ALA A 75 8.99 13.21 -19.22
C ALA A 75 8.32 13.56 -20.55
N ALA A 76 7.21 14.31 -20.53
CA ALA A 76 6.40 14.59 -21.72
C ALA A 76 7.20 15.35 -22.80
N GLN A 77 7.13 14.84 -24.03
CA GLN A 77 7.60 15.54 -25.23
C GLN A 77 6.44 16.21 -25.97
N TYR A 78 5.24 15.65 -25.85
CA TYR A 78 3.99 16.21 -26.36
C TYR A 78 2.89 16.17 -25.31
N ILE A 79 2.04 17.18 -25.33
CA ILE A 79 0.95 17.39 -24.38
C ILE A 79 -0.32 17.72 -25.16
N THR A 80 -1.46 17.21 -24.73
CA THR A 80 -2.78 17.60 -25.22
C THR A 80 -3.82 17.46 -24.11
N THR A 81 -4.82 18.32 -24.15
CA THR A 81 -6.02 18.24 -23.31
C THR A 81 -7.28 18.09 -24.16
N ASN A 82 -7.11 17.77 -25.44
CA ASN A 82 -8.21 17.47 -26.35
C ASN A 82 -8.92 16.20 -25.85
N ALA A 83 -10.25 16.25 -25.74
CA ALA A 83 -11.02 15.10 -25.29
C ALA A 83 -11.02 13.92 -26.28
N THR A 84 -10.65 14.18 -27.53
CA THR A 84 -10.47 13.19 -28.59
C THR A 84 -9.18 13.52 -29.34
N PRO A 85 -8.00 13.26 -28.75
CA PRO A 85 -6.76 13.66 -29.40
C PRO A 85 -6.60 12.96 -30.74
N PRO A 86 -6.07 13.64 -31.76
CA PRO A 86 -5.68 12.98 -32.99
C PRO A 86 -4.52 12.00 -32.73
N THR A 87 -4.33 11.04 -33.63
CA THR A 87 -3.14 10.18 -33.65
C THR A 87 -1.88 11.04 -33.71
N LEU A 88 -0.94 10.79 -32.80
CA LEU A 88 0.37 11.44 -32.82
C LEU A 88 1.26 10.73 -33.85
N THR A 89 1.82 11.47 -34.81
CA THR A 89 2.65 10.91 -35.90
C THR A 89 4.12 11.30 -35.82
N VAL A 90 4.54 11.98 -34.74
CA VAL A 90 5.85 12.65 -34.68
C VAL A 90 7.00 11.69 -34.33
N PHE A 91 6.68 10.47 -33.87
CA PHE A 91 7.65 9.45 -33.43
C PHE A 91 8.02 8.42 -34.52
N GLY A 92 7.77 8.70 -35.80
CA GLY A 92 8.03 7.75 -36.89
C GLY A 92 7.11 6.52 -36.89
N GLY A 93 6.07 6.53 -36.05
CA GLY A 93 4.99 5.56 -35.96
C GLY A 93 3.67 6.27 -35.61
N SER A 94 2.56 5.54 -35.65
CA SER A 94 1.24 6.05 -35.23
C SER A 94 0.98 5.71 -33.77
N THR A 95 0.97 6.72 -32.92
CA THR A 95 0.56 6.57 -31.51
C THR A 95 -0.91 6.91 -31.40
N PRO A 96 -1.76 6.06 -30.81
CA PRO A 96 -3.19 6.38 -30.66
C PRO A 96 -3.33 7.67 -29.86
N GLY A 97 -4.30 8.49 -30.29
CA GLY A 97 -4.57 9.76 -29.64
C GLY A 97 -5.15 9.59 -28.23
N THR A 98 -5.91 8.53 -28.00
CA THR A 98 -6.50 8.20 -26.70
C THR A 98 -5.81 7.00 -26.07
N CYS A 99 -5.52 7.10 -24.77
CA CYS A 99 -5.17 5.97 -23.91
C CYS A 99 -6.21 5.93 -22.77
N GLY A 100 -6.66 4.75 -22.36
CA GLY A 100 -7.71 4.63 -21.32
C GLY A 100 -9.14 4.66 -21.87
N THR A 101 -10.11 4.63 -20.96
CA THR A 101 -11.55 4.44 -21.24
C THR A 101 -12.44 5.48 -20.56
N GLY A 102 -11.87 6.44 -19.81
CA GLY A 102 -12.65 7.42 -19.07
C GLY A 102 -12.83 8.74 -19.83
N THR A 103 -13.24 9.79 -19.10
CA THR A 103 -13.30 11.14 -19.65
C THR A 103 -11.92 11.79 -19.53
N PRO A 104 -11.21 12.04 -20.64
CA PRO A 104 -9.83 12.50 -20.58
C PRO A 104 -9.72 13.93 -20.06
N LEU A 105 -8.77 14.14 -19.16
CA LEU A 105 -8.34 15.44 -18.65
C LEU A 105 -7.03 15.88 -19.31
N LEU A 106 -6.09 14.95 -19.48
CA LEU A 106 -4.75 15.25 -19.95
C LEU A 106 -4.13 14.02 -20.59
N SER A 107 -3.51 14.20 -21.75
CA SER A 107 -2.66 13.18 -22.35
C SER A 107 -1.24 13.71 -22.57
N LEU A 108 -0.27 12.87 -22.22
CA LEU A 108 1.16 13.13 -22.28
C LEU A 108 1.81 12.03 -23.11
N ALA A 109 2.76 12.38 -23.96
CA ALA A 109 3.45 11.41 -24.80
C ALA A 109 4.95 11.66 -24.88
N TRP A 110 5.72 10.57 -24.91
CA TRP A 110 7.16 10.60 -25.10
C TRP A 110 7.65 9.31 -25.76
N GLN A 111 8.86 9.35 -26.29
CA GLN A 111 9.54 8.19 -26.87
C GLN A 111 10.81 7.87 -26.08
N VAL A 112 11.05 6.58 -25.83
CA VAL A 112 12.31 6.09 -25.27
C VAL A 112 13.09 5.35 -26.35
N GLY A 113 14.34 5.77 -26.56
CA GLY A 113 15.20 5.21 -27.60
C GLY A 113 14.61 5.35 -29.01
N ALA A 114 14.96 4.42 -29.91
CA ALA A 114 14.65 4.52 -31.34
C ALA A 114 13.30 3.89 -31.76
N GLY A 115 12.36 3.59 -30.85
CA GLY A 115 11.08 3.03 -31.31
C GLY A 115 9.98 2.76 -30.29
N THR A 116 10.20 2.88 -28.98
CA THR A 116 9.12 2.64 -28.00
C THR A 116 8.44 3.95 -27.67
N THR A 117 7.15 4.04 -28.00
CA THR A 117 6.33 5.22 -27.67
C THR A 117 5.45 4.94 -26.47
N TYR A 118 5.38 5.90 -25.57
CA TYR A 118 4.48 5.88 -24.43
C TYR A 118 3.48 7.03 -24.52
N VAL A 119 2.23 6.73 -24.16
CA VAL A 119 1.17 7.71 -23.93
C VAL A 119 0.61 7.46 -22.54
N VAL A 120 0.56 8.50 -21.73
CA VAL A 120 -0.21 8.49 -20.50
C VAL A 120 -1.43 9.37 -20.68
N ALA A 121 -2.60 8.86 -20.27
CA ALA A 121 -3.81 9.64 -20.14
C ALA A 121 -4.26 9.67 -18.68
N TYR A 122 -4.66 10.85 -18.22
CA TYR A 122 -5.35 11.07 -16.96
C TYR A 122 -6.83 11.20 -17.28
N ASP A 123 -7.62 10.23 -16.86
CA ASP A 123 -9.04 10.13 -17.15
C ASP A 123 -9.87 10.19 -15.86
N LEU A 124 -11.06 10.80 -15.93
CA LEU A 124 -12.10 10.59 -14.94
C LEU A 124 -12.84 9.28 -15.22
N GLN A 125 -12.99 8.46 -14.20
CA GLN A 125 -13.79 7.25 -14.24
C GLN A 125 -14.83 7.24 -13.11
N PRO A 126 -16.05 6.71 -13.34
CA PRO A 126 -17.06 6.64 -12.29
C PRO A 126 -16.57 5.83 -11.09
N SER A 127 -16.67 6.39 -9.88
CA SER A 127 -16.26 5.71 -8.64
C SER A 127 -17.24 4.63 -8.15
N GLY A 128 -18.38 4.46 -8.83
CA GLY A 128 -19.53 3.69 -8.36
C GLY A 128 -20.42 4.46 -7.36
N THR A 129 -19.98 5.62 -6.86
CA THR A 129 -20.77 6.52 -6.02
C THR A 129 -21.39 7.64 -6.85
N THR A 130 -22.68 7.94 -6.65
CA THR A 130 -23.35 8.99 -7.41
C THR A 130 -22.75 10.36 -7.11
N GLY A 131 -22.34 11.09 -8.16
CA GLY A 131 -21.75 12.43 -8.04
C GLY A 131 -20.28 12.44 -7.65
N SER A 132 -19.56 11.33 -7.89
CA SER A 132 -18.16 11.15 -7.50
C SER A 132 -17.43 10.28 -8.52
N ASP A 133 -16.28 10.75 -8.99
CA ASP A 133 -15.40 10.05 -9.93
C ASP A 133 -14.04 9.76 -9.28
N ASN A 134 -13.22 8.97 -9.96
CA ASN A 134 -11.82 8.71 -9.64
C ASN A 134 -10.95 9.24 -10.78
N ILE A 135 -9.76 9.77 -10.47
CA ILE A 135 -8.75 10.08 -11.48
C ILE A 135 -7.89 8.84 -11.66
N VAL A 136 -7.92 8.30 -12.88
CA VAL A 136 -7.18 7.12 -13.29
C VAL A 136 -6.13 7.52 -14.31
N ARG A 137 -4.91 7.05 -14.08
CA ARG A 137 -3.80 7.14 -15.02
C ARG A 137 -3.77 5.87 -15.87
N ALA A 138 -3.95 6.00 -17.17
CA ALA A 138 -3.80 4.92 -18.14
C ALA A 138 -2.47 5.08 -18.89
N LEU A 139 -1.64 4.04 -18.91
CA LEU A 139 -0.40 4.00 -19.67
C LEU A 139 -0.55 3.10 -20.88
N CYS A 140 -0.26 3.62 -22.06
CA CYS A 140 -0.21 2.88 -23.31
C CYS A 140 1.21 2.81 -23.84
N GLN A 141 1.65 1.61 -24.19
CA GLN A 141 2.94 1.35 -24.82
C GLN A 141 2.69 0.92 -26.26
N ASN A 142 3.32 1.62 -27.22
CA ASN A 142 3.15 1.37 -28.65
C ASN A 142 1.66 1.30 -29.08
N GLY A 143 0.83 2.09 -28.39
CA GLY A 143 -0.60 2.18 -28.62
C GLY A 143 -1.47 1.07 -28.04
N THR A 144 -0.89 0.16 -27.27
CA THR A 144 -1.65 -0.83 -26.50
C THR A 144 -1.71 -0.39 -25.05
N LEU A 145 -2.88 -0.49 -24.41
CA LEU A 145 -3.02 -0.24 -22.97
C LEU A 145 -2.14 -1.24 -22.22
N SER A 146 -1.17 -0.73 -21.48
CA SER A 146 -0.20 -1.49 -20.70
C SER A 146 -0.61 -1.59 -19.24
N SER A 147 -1.09 -0.50 -18.65
CA SER A 147 -1.53 -0.48 -17.25
C SER A 147 -2.53 0.65 -16.98
N THR A 148 -3.27 0.52 -15.88
CA THR A 148 -4.16 1.55 -15.33
C THR A 148 -3.97 1.65 -13.83
N GLU A 149 -3.91 2.86 -13.29
CA GLU A 149 -3.65 3.13 -11.88
C GLU A 149 -4.60 4.22 -11.36
N GLY A 150 -5.24 4.01 -10.20
CA GLY A 150 -6.03 5.06 -9.56
C GLY A 150 -5.13 5.98 -8.75
N LEU A 151 -5.20 7.29 -9.01
CA LEU A 151 -4.34 8.28 -8.37
C LEU A 151 -5.07 9.18 -7.37
N ALA A 152 -6.35 9.46 -7.61
CA ALA A 152 -7.19 10.17 -6.65
C ALA A 152 -8.59 9.61 -6.66
N TYR A 153 -9.16 9.47 -5.46
CA TYR A 153 -10.47 8.88 -5.25
C TYR A 153 -11.48 9.92 -4.82
N HIS A 154 -12.74 9.69 -5.19
CA HIS A 154 -13.86 10.54 -4.82
C HIS A 154 -13.72 12.01 -5.21
N VAL A 155 -13.20 12.28 -6.41
CA VAL A 155 -13.14 13.62 -6.99
C VAL A 155 -14.47 14.05 -7.57
N SER A 156 -14.64 15.36 -7.77
CA SER A 156 -15.79 15.91 -8.45
C SER A 156 -15.83 15.44 -9.92
N PRO A 157 -16.97 14.97 -10.43
CA PRO A 157 -17.16 14.70 -11.86
C PRO A 157 -16.99 15.96 -12.74
N SER A 158 -17.07 17.14 -12.14
CA SER A 158 -16.84 18.44 -12.81
C SER A 158 -15.38 18.87 -12.77
N GLN A 159 -14.45 17.91 -12.79
CA GLN A 159 -13.03 18.19 -12.68
C GLN A 159 -12.56 19.10 -13.82
N ALA A 160 -11.79 20.14 -13.47
CA ALA A 160 -11.27 21.07 -14.47
C ALA A 160 -10.14 20.42 -15.26
N VAL A 161 -10.16 20.64 -16.57
CA VAL A 161 -9.08 20.25 -17.48
C VAL A 161 -7.84 21.12 -17.18
N PRO A 162 -6.62 20.56 -17.10
CA PRO A 162 -5.41 21.34 -16.84
C PRO A 162 -5.20 22.47 -17.83
N ALA A 163 -4.86 23.66 -17.32
CA ALA A 163 -4.55 24.81 -18.15
C ALA A 163 -3.02 25.02 -18.21
N PRO A 164 -2.38 24.86 -19.38
CA PRO A 164 -0.96 25.14 -19.51
C PRO A 164 -0.68 26.64 -19.46
N THR A 165 0.35 27.02 -18.73
CA THR A 165 1.03 28.31 -18.90
C THR A 165 2.12 28.14 -19.95
N TYR A 166 2.14 29.00 -20.97
CA TYR A 166 3.10 28.91 -22.06
C TYR A 166 4.36 29.73 -21.79
N VAL A 167 5.48 29.29 -22.36
CA VAL A 167 6.73 30.07 -22.37
C VAL A 167 6.50 31.40 -23.08
N THR A 168 7.04 32.49 -22.54
CA THR A 168 6.89 33.84 -23.09
C THR A 168 7.19 33.88 -24.60
N GLY A 169 6.25 34.41 -25.38
CA GLY A 169 6.37 34.53 -26.84
C GLY A 169 6.00 33.27 -27.62
N ARG A 170 5.59 32.19 -26.95
CA ARG A 170 5.00 31.00 -27.58
C ARG A 170 3.50 30.94 -27.28
N THR A 171 2.75 30.48 -28.25
CA THR A 171 1.33 30.14 -28.09
C THR A 171 1.09 28.80 -28.77
N ALA A 172 0.22 28.02 -28.17
CA ALA A 172 -0.21 26.75 -28.72
C ALA A 172 -1.63 26.47 -28.23
N ASP A 173 -2.30 25.53 -28.87
CA ASP A 173 -3.64 25.12 -28.48
C ASP A 173 -3.61 23.62 -28.13
N VAL A 174 -3.47 23.33 -26.83
CA VAL A 174 -3.49 21.95 -26.32
C VAL A 174 -4.88 21.30 -26.46
N THR A 175 -5.94 22.11 -26.65
CA THR A 175 -7.31 21.62 -26.83
C THR A 175 -7.59 21.23 -28.28
N ALA A 176 -6.86 21.82 -29.25
CA ALA A 176 -6.96 21.45 -30.66
C ALA A 176 -6.19 20.15 -30.99
N GLY A 177 -5.13 19.81 -30.24
CA GLY A 177 -4.38 18.58 -30.44
C GLY A 177 -3.05 18.54 -29.69
N TRP A 178 -2.13 17.71 -30.18
CA TRP A 178 -0.81 17.55 -29.59
C TRP A 178 0.08 18.77 -29.83
N VAL A 179 0.63 19.29 -28.74
CA VAL A 179 1.56 20.42 -28.72
C VAL A 179 2.89 19.94 -28.16
N SER A 180 4.01 20.44 -28.69
CA SER A 180 5.32 20.16 -28.10
C SER A 180 5.38 20.69 -26.66
N ALA A 181 5.78 19.83 -25.73
CA ALA A 181 5.95 20.17 -24.33
C ALA A 181 6.95 21.33 -24.12
N SER A 182 7.87 21.54 -25.06
CA SER A 182 8.80 22.70 -25.06
C SER A 182 8.12 24.08 -25.18
N TYR A 183 6.82 24.12 -25.46
CA TYR A 183 6.03 25.37 -25.52
C TYR A 183 5.37 25.67 -24.17
N VAL A 184 5.26 24.67 -23.30
CA VAL A 184 4.58 24.75 -22.01
C VAL A 184 5.62 25.01 -20.91
N GLN A 185 5.41 26.08 -20.15
CA GLN A 185 6.24 26.43 -18.99
C GLN A 185 5.78 25.69 -17.72
N ARG A 186 4.48 25.52 -17.56
CA ARG A 186 3.86 24.90 -16.39
C ARG A 186 2.50 24.33 -16.75
N LEU A 187 2.11 23.24 -16.11
CA LEU A 187 0.79 22.63 -16.20
C LEU A 187 0.20 22.46 -14.80
N ASP A 188 -0.90 23.16 -14.55
CA ASP A 188 -1.59 23.13 -13.26
C ASP A 188 -2.89 22.31 -13.38
N LEU A 189 -3.01 21.27 -12.56
CA LEU A 189 -4.22 20.48 -12.38
C LEU A 189 -4.79 20.71 -10.99
N THR A 190 -6.01 21.24 -10.91
CA THR A 190 -6.69 21.49 -9.63
C THR A 190 -7.55 20.30 -9.27
N LEU A 191 -7.26 19.64 -8.15
CA LEU A 191 -8.08 18.58 -7.56
C LEU A 191 -9.30 19.17 -6.85
N LEU A 192 -10.49 18.67 -7.20
CA LEU A 192 -11.76 19.05 -6.58
C LEU A 192 -12.36 17.81 -5.93
N ASP A 193 -12.67 17.88 -4.63
CA ASP A 193 -13.33 16.76 -3.94
C ASP A 193 -14.83 16.68 -4.26
N ALA A 194 -15.38 15.48 -4.24
CA ALA A 194 -16.83 15.26 -4.32
C ALA A 194 -17.51 15.65 -2.99
N GLY A 195 -17.84 16.94 -2.84
CA GLY A 195 -18.53 17.47 -1.66
C GLY A 195 -19.91 18.07 -1.99
N GLY A 196 -20.97 17.54 -1.38
CA GLY A 196 -22.35 17.99 -1.54
C GLY A 196 -22.53 19.47 -1.19
N GLY A 197 -22.57 20.33 -2.21
CA GLY A 197 -23.02 21.72 -2.13
C GLY A 197 -21.94 22.80 -2.14
N SER A 198 -20.64 22.46 -2.02
CA SER A 198 -19.55 23.43 -2.17
C SER A 198 -18.26 22.74 -2.60
N VAL A 199 -17.93 22.88 -3.89
CA VAL A 199 -16.71 22.36 -4.50
C VAL A 199 -15.54 23.22 -4.03
N SER A 200 -14.81 22.77 -3.01
CA SER A 200 -13.55 23.41 -2.61
C SER A 200 -12.38 22.67 -3.26
N PRO A 201 -11.36 23.37 -3.77
CA PRO A 201 -10.16 22.71 -4.25
C PRO A 201 -9.45 22.01 -3.08
N SER A 202 -9.18 20.72 -3.24
CA SER A 202 -8.44 19.92 -2.26
C SER A 202 -6.94 20.07 -2.43
N ALA A 203 -6.46 20.22 -3.67
CA ALA A 203 -5.06 20.52 -3.97
C ALA A 203 -4.89 21.13 -5.37
N ILE A 204 -3.72 21.74 -5.62
CA ILE A 204 -3.26 22.13 -6.96
C ILE A 204 -1.94 21.42 -7.23
N LEU A 205 -1.93 20.59 -8.28
CA LEU A 205 -0.75 19.87 -8.75
C LEU A 205 -0.11 20.69 -9.87
N SER A 206 1.11 21.17 -9.64
CA SER A 206 1.85 22.03 -10.58
C SER A 206 3.12 21.32 -11.03
N ALA A 207 3.29 21.13 -12.33
CA ALA A 207 4.48 20.50 -12.92
C ALA A 207 4.96 21.24 -14.18
N ALA A 208 6.21 21.03 -14.60
CA ALA A 208 6.82 21.77 -15.70
C ALA A 208 7.65 20.85 -16.61
N PRO A 209 7.30 20.69 -17.91
CA PRO A 209 7.99 19.73 -18.75
C PRO A 209 9.49 19.97 -18.90
N VAL A 210 10.27 18.89 -18.79
CA VAL A 210 11.74 18.95 -18.86
C VAL A 210 12.24 18.97 -20.31
N ALA A 211 11.36 18.78 -21.30
CA ALA A 211 11.68 18.94 -22.73
C ALA A 211 12.27 20.31 -23.11
N ALA A 212 12.32 21.29 -22.20
CA ALA A 212 13.15 22.48 -22.30
C ALA A 212 14.68 22.23 -22.19
N LEU A 213 15.13 21.02 -21.81
CA LEU A 213 16.52 20.70 -21.44
C LEU A 213 17.30 19.75 -22.39
N ASN A 214 16.73 19.30 -23.52
CA ASN A 214 17.42 18.44 -24.52
C ASN A 214 18.08 17.14 -23.96
N SER A 215 17.44 16.43 -23.04
CA SER A 215 17.91 15.13 -22.49
C SER A 215 16.97 13.96 -22.84
N ASP A 216 17.49 12.73 -22.78
CA ASP A 216 16.73 11.48 -23.03
C ASP A 216 15.63 11.31 -21.97
N PRO A 217 14.35 11.12 -22.33
CA PRO A 217 13.25 10.90 -21.38
C PRO A 217 13.48 9.75 -20.39
N ALA A 218 14.23 8.70 -20.76
CA ALA A 218 14.59 7.62 -19.84
C ALA A 218 15.58 8.04 -18.74
N SER A 219 16.29 9.15 -18.93
CA SER A 219 17.16 9.78 -17.92
C SER A 219 16.43 10.82 -17.06
N LEU A 220 15.17 11.13 -17.42
CA LEU A 220 14.30 12.13 -16.77
C LEU A 220 13.21 11.49 -15.90
N GLY A 221 13.37 10.19 -15.62
CA GLY A 221 12.52 9.42 -14.75
C GLY A 221 11.42 8.65 -15.46
N GLY A 222 10.91 9.12 -16.61
CA GLY A 222 9.68 8.61 -17.27
C GLY A 222 9.44 7.10 -17.09
N PRO A 223 8.20 6.66 -16.78
CA PRO A 223 7.92 5.34 -16.23
C PRO A 223 8.65 4.25 -17.01
N THR A 224 9.43 3.45 -16.29
CA THR A 224 10.24 2.39 -16.88
C THR A 224 9.34 1.22 -17.26
N SER A 225 9.52 0.67 -18.46
CA SER A 225 8.86 -0.58 -18.83
C SER A 225 9.42 -1.72 -17.99
N GLY A 226 8.55 -2.48 -17.32
CA GLY A 226 8.89 -3.64 -16.51
C GLY A 226 7.68 -4.13 -15.72
N PRO A 227 7.79 -5.28 -15.02
CA PRO A 227 6.81 -5.61 -13.98
C PRO A 227 6.73 -4.43 -13.00
N THR A 228 5.50 -4.00 -12.72
CA THR A 228 5.19 -2.94 -11.78
C THR A 228 4.63 -3.58 -10.53
N CYS A 229 5.05 -3.09 -9.36
CA CYS A 229 4.42 -3.49 -8.11
C CYS A 229 2.92 -3.13 -8.14
N GLY A 230 2.12 -3.82 -7.34
CA GLY A 230 0.68 -3.64 -7.26
C GLY A 230 0.22 -3.11 -5.91
N PHE A 231 -0.62 -2.08 -5.93
CA PHE A 231 -1.39 -1.65 -4.76
C PHE A 231 -2.61 -2.55 -4.53
N ALA A 232 -3.07 -2.65 -3.30
CA ALA A 232 -4.37 -3.28 -3.03
C ALA A 232 -5.52 -2.41 -3.52
N LEU A 233 -6.70 -2.99 -3.67
CA LEU A 233 -7.89 -2.22 -3.99
C LEU A 233 -8.18 -1.20 -2.88
N PRO A 234 -8.70 -0.01 -3.21
CA PRO A 234 -8.99 1.03 -2.22
C PRO A 234 -9.99 0.58 -1.15
N GLY A 235 -9.77 1.04 0.08
CA GLY A 235 -10.55 0.70 1.26
C GLY A 235 -10.28 -0.70 1.82
N THR A 236 -9.20 -1.37 1.41
CA THR A 236 -8.90 -2.74 1.84
C THR A 236 -7.69 -2.82 2.77
N GLY A 237 -7.02 -1.72 3.10
CA GLY A 237 -5.92 -1.74 4.06
C GLY A 237 -5.52 -0.33 4.49
N GLU A 238 -4.82 -0.19 5.61
CA GLU A 238 -4.34 1.13 6.07
C GLU A 238 -3.38 1.78 5.06
N TYR A 239 -2.57 0.95 4.39
CA TYR A 239 -1.59 1.37 3.40
C TYR A 239 -1.98 0.92 1.99
N ASP A 240 -3.27 0.76 1.68
CA ASP A 240 -3.68 0.27 0.36
C ASP A 240 -3.23 1.16 -0.81
N SER A 241 -3.05 2.47 -0.60
CA SER A 241 -2.53 3.42 -1.59
C SER A 241 -1.03 3.72 -1.47
N THR A 242 -0.34 3.23 -0.42
CA THR A 242 1.08 3.54 -0.17
C THR A 242 1.98 2.31 -0.07
N LEU A 243 1.43 1.12 0.18
CA LEU A 243 2.14 -0.16 0.18
C LEU A 243 1.97 -0.86 -1.17
N CYS A 244 3.03 -0.82 -1.97
CA CYS A 244 3.07 -1.45 -3.28
C CYS A 244 3.73 -2.83 -3.18
N PHE A 245 2.96 -3.91 -3.38
CA PHE A 245 3.47 -5.28 -3.32
C PHE A 245 4.21 -5.67 -4.59
N LEU A 246 5.34 -6.34 -4.44
CA LEU A 246 6.20 -6.72 -5.57
C LEU A 246 5.58 -7.87 -6.38
N ASP A 247 5.77 -7.91 -7.69
CA ASP A 247 5.31 -9.02 -8.54
C ASP A 247 6.41 -10.06 -8.82
N PHE A 248 6.20 -11.28 -8.33
CA PHE A 248 7.13 -12.40 -8.50
C PHE A 248 6.74 -13.39 -9.59
N ALA A 249 5.69 -13.13 -10.39
CA ALA A 249 5.21 -14.05 -11.43
C ALA A 249 6.31 -14.50 -12.40
N SER A 250 7.25 -13.59 -12.71
CA SER A 250 8.38 -13.87 -13.59
C SER A 250 9.26 -15.04 -13.11
N LEU A 251 9.35 -15.26 -11.80
CA LEU A 251 10.16 -16.33 -11.21
C LEU A 251 9.66 -17.73 -11.60
N ASN A 252 8.35 -17.90 -11.78
CA ASN A 252 7.74 -19.17 -12.17
C ASN A 252 8.18 -19.63 -13.58
N SER A 253 8.64 -18.71 -14.41
CA SER A 253 9.15 -19.00 -15.76
C SER A 253 10.64 -19.28 -15.82
N MET A 254 11.36 -19.09 -14.71
CA MET A 254 12.81 -19.24 -14.64
C MET A 254 13.22 -20.64 -14.17
N SER A 255 14.44 -21.06 -14.53
CA SER A 255 14.97 -22.33 -14.03
C SER A 255 15.29 -22.24 -12.53
N ALA A 256 14.98 -23.30 -11.78
CA ALA A 256 15.28 -23.36 -10.35
C ALA A 256 16.78 -23.10 -10.05
N SER A 257 17.68 -23.60 -10.90
CA SER A 257 19.12 -23.35 -10.77
C SER A 257 19.51 -21.88 -10.94
N SER A 258 18.83 -21.14 -11.82
CA SER A 258 19.06 -19.70 -11.99
C SER A 258 18.65 -18.95 -10.73
N ILE A 259 17.48 -19.29 -10.18
CA ILE A 259 16.95 -18.62 -8.99
C ILE A 259 17.79 -18.96 -7.75
N GLN A 260 18.25 -20.20 -7.63
CA GLN A 260 19.19 -20.61 -6.59
C GLN A 260 20.56 -19.92 -6.70
N SER A 261 20.94 -19.43 -7.88
CA SER A 261 22.20 -18.68 -8.08
C SER A 261 22.04 -17.19 -7.83
N GLY A 262 20.80 -16.70 -7.66
CA GLY A 262 20.47 -15.28 -7.56
C GLY A 262 20.10 -14.69 -8.92
N VAL A 263 18.92 -14.07 -8.99
CA VAL A 263 18.40 -13.38 -10.18
C VAL A 263 18.26 -11.88 -9.86
N PRO A 264 18.90 -11.00 -10.64
CA PRO A 264 18.65 -9.56 -10.52
C PRO A 264 17.26 -9.22 -11.05
N LEU A 265 16.48 -8.54 -10.23
CA LEU A 265 15.18 -7.99 -10.56
C LEU A 265 15.24 -6.47 -10.55
N THR A 266 14.44 -5.88 -11.43
CA THR A 266 14.20 -4.43 -11.49
C THR A 266 12.71 -4.25 -11.63
N GLU A 267 12.15 -3.48 -10.71
CA GLU A 267 10.72 -3.27 -10.61
C GLU A 267 10.42 -1.78 -10.65
N ALA A 268 9.49 -1.43 -11.53
CA ALA A 268 9.00 -0.07 -11.65
C ALA A 268 8.02 0.18 -10.51
N ILE A 269 8.27 1.25 -9.76
CA ILE A 269 7.45 1.68 -8.65
C ILE A 269 6.70 2.95 -9.09
N PRO A 270 5.40 3.07 -8.78
CA PRO A 270 4.63 4.29 -9.00
C PRO A 270 5.33 5.57 -8.53
N GLY A 271 5.12 6.66 -9.26
CA GLY A 271 5.88 7.90 -9.08
C GLY A 271 7.26 7.92 -9.76
N GLY A 272 7.58 6.91 -10.58
CA GLY A 272 8.83 6.85 -11.38
C GLY A 272 10.05 6.33 -10.60
N TYR A 273 9.82 5.78 -9.41
CA TYR A 273 10.88 5.14 -8.65
C TYR A 273 11.26 3.81 -9.29
N THR A 274 12.51 3.39 -9.11
CA THR A 274 13.01 2.10 -9.61
C THR A 274 13.60 1.32 -8.45
N LEU A 275 12.98 0.19 -8.12
CA LEU A 275 13.49 -0.75 -7.15
C LEU A 275 14.40 -1.76 -7.86
N LYS A 276 15.60 -1.98 -7.31
CA LYS A 276 16.55 -2.98 -7.82
C LYS A 276 17.02 -3.86 -6.68
N PHE A 277 17.05 -5.17 -6.91
CA PHE A 277 17.52 -6.15 -5.95
C PHE A 277 17.89 -7.46 -6.67
N THR A 278 18.61 -8.34 -5.97
CA THR A 278 18.83 -9.72 -6.42
C THR A 278 18.08 -10.66 -5.49
N ILE A 279 17.22 -11.52 -6.04
CA ILE A 279 16.49 -12.53 -5.28
C ILE A 279 17.09 -13.92 -5.49
N GLN A 280 17.19 -14.68 -4.40
CA GLN A 280 17.61 -16.07 -4.39
C GLN A 280 16.59 -16.88 -3.59
N VAL A 281 16.14 -18.01 -4.13
CA VAL A 281 15.27 -18.94 -3.38
C VAL A 281 15.89 -20.33 -3.38
N THR A 282 16.05 -20.91 -2.19
CA THR A 282 16.72 -22.21 -1.97
C THR A 282 15.93 -23.10 -1.02
N GLY A 283 16.31 -24.38 -0.92
CA GLY A 283 15.66 -25.33 -0.02
C GLY A 283 14.52 -26.10 -0.69
N ALA A 284 13.41 -26.25 0.03
CA ALA A 284 12.25 -27.02 -0.43
C ALA A 284 11.57 -26.36 -1.66
N PRO A 285 10.78 -27.13 -2.44
CA PRO A 285 10.07 -26.62 -3.61
C PRO A 285 9.16 -25.44 -3.27
N TRP A 286 9.06 -24.48 -4.18
CA TRP A 286 8.34 -23.23 -3.98
C TRP A 286 7.71 -22.74 -5.29
N THR A 287 6.80 -21.78 -5.21
CA THR A 287 6.17 -21.11 -6.35
C THR A 287 5.83 -19.67 -6.00
N ALA A 288 5.93 -18.74 -6.96
CA ALA A 288 5.26 -17.44 -6.83
C ALA A 288 3.76 -17.61 -7.10
N HIS A 289 2.90 -16.84 -6.44
CA HIS A 289 1.45 -16.95 -6.55
C HIS A 289 0.72 -15.69 -6.07
N VAL A 290 -0.53 -15.52 -6.50
CA VAL A 290 -1.50 -14.57 -5.92
C VAL A 290 -1.69 -14.81 -4.42
N PHE A 291 -2.11 -13.80 -3.66
CA PHE A 291 -2.52 -14.00 -2.27
C PHE A 291 -3.69 -14.99 -2.15
N PRO A 292 -3.82 -15.74 -1.04
CA PRO A 292 -4.83 -16.76 -0.90
C PRO A 292 -6.20 -16.14 -0.65
N THR A 293 -7.23 -16.70 -1.28
CA THR A 293 -8.62 -16.22 -1.13
C THR A 293 -9.53 -17.22 -0.44
N TYR A 294 -8.97 -18.27 0.16
CA TYR A 294 -9.75 -19.22 0.95
C TYR A 294 -10.12 -18.62 2.33
N PRO A 295 -11.32 -18.90 2.88
CA PRO A 295 -11.93 -18.14 3.99
C PRO A 295 -11.10 -17.92 5.26
N GLN A 296 -10.03 -18.70 5.47
CA GLN A 296 -9.20 -18.66 6.66
C GLN A 296 -7.95 -17.77 6.51
N ALA A 297 -7.56 -17.43 5.28
CA ALA A 297 -6.42 -16.54 5.01
C ALA A 297 -6.70 -15.10 5.44
N PHE A 298 -5.64 -14.36 5.79
CA PHE A 298 -5.77 -12.95 6.19
C PHE A 298 -5.44 -11.97 5.04
N LEU A 299 -4.21 -11.96 4.53
CA LEU A 299 -3.84 -11.13 3.37
C LEU A 299 -4.55 -11.61 2.12
N GLY A 300 -5.12 -10.68 1.35
CA GLY A 300 -5.86 -11.00 0.13
C GLY A 300 -7.28 -11.51 0.38
N ASN A 301 -7.79 -11.49 1.63
CA ASN A 301 -9.13 -12.00 1.94
C ASN A 301 -9.95 -11.07 2.86
N THR A 302 -11.11 -11.54 3.32
CA THR A 302 -11.98 -10.81 4.25
C THR A 302 -11.81 -11.29 5.68
N ASN A 303 -11.63 -10.36 6.62
CA ASN A 303 -11.75 -10.60 8.04
C ASN A 303 -13.14 -10.18 8.51
N SER A 304 -13.97 -11.14 8.92
CA SER A 304 -15.34 -10.87 9.40
C SER A 304 -16.18 -10.07 8.39
N GLY A 305 -15.96 -10.31 7.09
CA GLY A 305 -16.63 -9.61 5.99
C GLY A 305 -15.98 -8.28 5.56
N GLN A 306 -14.91 -7.83 6.21
CA GLN A 306 -14.14 -6.65 5.80
C GLN A 306 -12.92 -7.09 4.97
N PRO A 307 -12.75 -6.62 3.71
CA PRO A 307 -11.59 -6.99 2.88
C PRO A 307 -10.28 -6.46 3.49
N PHE A 308 -9.21 -7.24 3.35
CA PHE A 308 -7.86 -6.93 3.83
C PHE A 308 -6.80 -7.18 2.73
N TYR A 309 -6.18 -6.11 2.23
CA TYR A 309 -5.29 -6.04 1.06
C TYR A 309 -5.71 -6.97 -0.09
N THR A 310 -6.97 -6.86 -0.52
CA THR A 310 -7.55 -7.69 -1.60
C THR A 310 -7.32 -7.04 -2.96
N GLY A 311 -7.29 -7.84 -4.03
CA GLY A 311 -7.20 -7.35 -5.41
C GLY A 311 -5.91 -6.61 -5.72
N VAL A 312 -4.80 -7.05 -5.14
CA VAL A 312 -3.49 -6.44 -5.34
C VAL A 312 -3.11 -6.42 -6.81
N GLY A 313 -2.76 -5.25 -7.33
CA GLY A 313 -2.41 -5.01 -8.74
C GLY A 313 -3.60 -5.04 -9.70
N CYS A 314 -4.83 -5.18 -9.21
CA CYS A 314 -6.02 -5.14 -10.05
C CYS A 314 -6.43 -3.71 -10.41
N SER A 315 -7.23 -3.59 -11.49
CA SER A 315 -7.88 -2.33 -11.83
C SER A 315 -8.78 -1.87 -10.67
N THR A 316 -8.78 -0.58 -10.37
CA THR A 316 -9.57 0.02 -9.28
C THR A 316 -11.08 -0.14 -9.44
N ASN A 317 -11.56 -0.49 -10.63
CA ASN A 317 -12.98 -0.82 -10.87
C ASN A 317 -13.33 -2.26 -10.50
N THR A 318 -12.36 -3.07 -10.09
CA THR A 318 -12.59 -4.45 -9.65
C THR A 318 -13.25 -4.41 -8.27
N PRO A 319 -14.32 -5.18 -8.03
CA PRO A 319 -14.92 -5.25 -6.70
C PRO A 319 -13.90 -5.75 -5.67
N THR A 320 -13.96 -5.25 -4.44
CA THR A 320 -13.06 -5.67 -3.34
C THR A 320 -13.42 -7.05 -2.79
N VAL A 321 -14.68 -7.45 -2.91
CA VAL A 321 -15.20 -8.73 -2.44
C VAL A 321 -16.03 -9.38 -3.55
N THR A 322 -15.77 -10.66 -3.81
CA THR A 322 -16.51 -11.48 -4.76
C THR A 322 -16.99 -12.76 -4.06
N ASN A 323 -18.31 -13.02 -4.07
CA ASN A 323 -18.91 -14.19 -3.41
C ASN A 323 -18.58 -14.32 -1.90
N GLY A 324 -18.41 -13.20 -1.21
CA GLY A 324 -18.09 -13.17 0.22
C GLY A 324 -16.62 -13.49 0.56
N LEU A 325 -15.75 -13.54 -0.44
CA LEU A 325 -14.30 -13.68 -0.31
C LEU A 325 -13.62 -12.45 -0.90
N GLY A 326 -12.40 -12.16 -0.43
CA GLY A 326 -11.59 -11.10 -1.02
C GLY A 326 -11.30 -11.39 -2.49
N THR A 327 -11.22 -10.33 -3.29
CA THR A 327 -10.85 -10.47 -4.70
C THR A 327 -9.39 -10.91 -4.82
N ASN A 328 -9.13 -11.90 -5.67
CA ASN A 328 -7.77 -12.38 -5.96
C ASN A 328 -6.88 -11.25 -6.49
N SER A 329 -5.59 -11.29 -6.15
CA SER A 329 -4.58 -10.43 -6.76
C SER A 329 -4.49 -10.64 -8.28
N CYS A 330 -4.14 -9.58 -9.00
CA CYS A 330 -3.86 -9.60 -10.45
C CYS A 330 -2.36 -9.67 -10.76
N ILE A 331 -1.52 -9.70 -9.72
CA ILE A 331 -0.09 -10.00 -9.74
C ILE A 331 0.20 -11.18 -8.80
N ASP A 332 1.42 -11.73 -8.80
CA ASP A 332 1.84 -12.81 -7.89
C ASP A 332 2.75 -12.26 -6.76
N PRO A 333 2.18 -11.68 -5.67
CA PRO A 333 2.96 -10.99 -4.65
C PRO A 333 3.59 -11.89 -3.59
N ALA A 334 3.23 -13.18 -3.58
CA ALA A 334 3.67 -14.12 -2.56
C ALA A 334 4.57 -15.20 -3.15
N ILE A 335 5.56 -15.62 -2.38
CA ILE A 335 6.38 -16.81 -2.64
C ILE A 335 5.97 -17.87 -1.62
N TYR A 336 5.31 -18.92 -2.09
CA TYR A 336 4.87 -20.04 -1.28
C TYR A 336 5.86 -21.17 -1.30
N GLN A 337 6.12 -21.72 -0.13
CA GLN A 337 6.61 -23.07 0.01
C GLN A 337 5.52 -24.06 -0.43
N SER A 338 5.92 -25.11 -1.17
CA SER A 338 5.01 -26.17 -1.60
C SER A 338 4.53 -27.01 -0.41
N VAL A 339 3.27 -27.46 -0.43
CA VAL A 339 2.72 -28.45 0.53
C VAL A 339 3.55 -29.74 0.63
N ASN A 340 4.34 -30.06 -0.39
CA ASN A 340 5.21 -31.23 -0.40
C ASN A 340 6.58 -30.96 0.27
N ALA A 341 6.77 -29.82 0.92
CA ALA A 341 8.00 -29.49 1.60
C ALA A 341 8.23 -30.31 2.87
N HIS A 342 7.19 -30.87 3.50
CA HIS A 342 7.30 -31.76 4.67
C HIS A 342 8.23 -31.20 5.77
N SER A 343 8.03 -29.95 6.19
CA SER A 343 8.87 -29.26 7.19
C SER A 343 10.34 -29.06 6.80
N GLN A 344 10.70 -29.23 5.52
CA GLN A 344 11.99 -28.78 5.01
C GLN A 344 11.97 -27.27 4.83
N PRO A 345 13.07 -26.54 5.09
CA PRO A 345 13.07 -25.09 4.97
C PRO A 345 13.08 -24.63 3.51
N THR A 346 12.36 -23.55 3.21
CA THR A 346 12.53 -22.73 2.00
C THR A 346 13.08 -21.38 2.41
N THR A 347 14.20 -20.97 1.83
CA THR A 347 14.87 -19.71 2.17
C THR A 347 14.78 -18.75 0.98
N VAL A 348 14.17 -17.58 1.20
CA VAL A 348 14.13 -16.45 0.27
C VAL A 348 15.11 -15.39 0.74
N THR A 349 16.10 -15.07 -0.09
CA THR A 349 17.10 -14.03 0.19
C THR A 349 17.01 -12.93 -0.84
N ILE A 350 16.84 -11.69 -0.39
CA ILE A 350 16.90 -10.48 -1.19
C ILE A 350 18.20 -9.74 -0.83
N THR A 351 19.03 -9.43 -1.83
CA THR A 351 20.31 -8.73 -1.65
C THR A 351 20.40 -7.50 -2.54
N ASN A 352 21.31 -6.58 -2.17
CA ASN A 352 21.58 -5.36 -2.93
C ASN A 352 20.32 -4.53 -3.23
N LEU A 353 19.40 -4.47 -2.26
CA LEU A 353 18.12 -3.80 -2.44
C LEU A 353 18.32 -2.29 -2.35
N THR A 354 17.96 -1.61 -3.43
CA THR A 354 18.09 -0.17 -3.58
C THR A 354 16.88 0.41 -4.27
N LEU A 355 16.43 1.58 -3.81
CA LEU A 355 15.37 2.36 -4.47
C LEU A 355 15.99 3.63 -5.03
N THR A 356 15.77 3.85 -6.31
CA THR A 356 16.23 5.04 -7.03
C THR A 356 15.04 5.92 -7.34
N ALA A 357 15.12 7.20 -7.02
CA ALA A 357 14.13 8.21 -7.39
C ALA A 357 14.20 8.50 -8.90
N PRO A 358 13.16 9.12 -9.48
CA PRO A 358 13.09 9.50 -10.90
C PRO A 358 14.30 10.24 -11.51
N GLY A 359 15.15 10.89 -10.71
CA GLY A 359 16.37 11.57 -11.17
C GLY A 359 17.65 10.74 -11.08
N GLY A 360 17.56 9.44 -10.79
CA GLY A 360 18.73 8.58 -10.58
C GLY A 360 19.37 8.68 -9.18
N ALA A 361 18.86 9.57 -8.31
CA ALA A 361 19.31 9.71 -6.93
C ALA A 361 18.75 8.59 -6.04
N ALA A 362 19.45 8.24 -4.96
CA ALA A 362 18.91 7.31 -3.97
C ALA A 362 17.65 7.90 -3.31
N ALA A 363 16.56 7.13 -3.29
CA ALA A 363 15.32 7.53 -2.64
C ALA A 363 15.45 7.41 -1.12
N THR A 364 14.77 8.30 -0.38
CA THR A 364 14.73 8.33 1.09
C THR A 364 13.29 8.25 1.58
N GLY A 365 13.09 7.92 2.86
CA GLY A 365 11.77 7.95 3.51
C GLY A 365 10.89 6.72 3.29
N TRP A 366 11.31 5.75 2.47
CA TRP A 366 10.57 4.51 2.22
C TRP A 366 10.91 3.42 3.23
N GLU A 367 10.00 2.44 3.38
CA GLU A 367 10.23 1.21 4.14
C GLU A 367 10.08 -0.01 3.22
N PHE A 368 10.99 -0.97 3.34
CA PHE A 368 10.78 -2.27 2.71
C PHE A 368 9.92 -3.12 3.62
N VAL A 369 8.83 -3.65 3.08
CA VAL A 369 7.84 -4.41 3.85
C VAL A 369 7.95 -5.88 3.49
N THR A 370 7.86 -6.73 4.49
CA THR A 370 7.69 -8.17 4.32
C THR A 370 6.59 -8.66 5.24
N ALA A 371 5.83 -9.64 4.79
CA ALA A 371 4.72 -10.19 5.56
C ALA A 371 4.63 -11.69 5.36
N ASP A 372 4.04 -12.39 6.33
CA ASP A 372 3.51 -13.72 6.09
C ASP A 372 2.26 -13.62 5.20
N ALA A 373 2.32 -14.23 4.02
CA ALA A 373 1.37 -14.07 2.92
C ALA A 373 0.06 -14.84 3.09
N GLU A 374 -0.05 -15.70 4.10
CA GLU A 374 -1.19 -16.60 4.26
C GLU A 374 -1.64 -16.62 5.72
N THR A 375 -0.80 -17.24 6.55
CA THR A 375 -0.78 -17.30 8.01
C THR A 375 0.19 -18.42 8.40
N THR A 376 0.87 -18.29 9.54
CA THR A 376 1.60 -19.42 10.14
C THR A 376 0.63 -20.35 10.89
N ASP A 377 0.53 -21.63 10.50
CA ASP A 377 -0.25 -22.67 11.18
C ASP A 377 0.59 -23.49 12.19
N PRO A 378 0.00 -24.40 12.99
CA PRO A 378 0.74 -25.25 13.92
C PRO A 378 1.70 -26.19 13.21
N GLY A 379 2.94 -26.19 13.69
CA GLY A 379 4.03 -26.92 13.04
C GLY A 379 4.74 -26.09 11.98
N GLU A 380 4.32 -24.84 11.78
CA GLU A 380 4.91 -23.91 10.85
C GLU A 380 5.65 -22.77 11.56
N SER A 381 6.59 -22.17 10.85
CA SER A 381 7.32 -21.00 11.29
C SER A 381 7.84 -20.19 10.12
N ILE A 382 7.87 -18.89 10.33
CA ILE A 382 8.52 -17.94 9.44
C ILE A 382 9.48 -17.07 10.24
N SER A 383 10.71 -16.92 9.72
CA SER A 383 11.73 -16.09 10.34
C SER A 383 12.35 -15.14 9.35
N TRP A 384 12.64 -13.93 9.81
CA TRP A 384 13.27 -12.87 9.04
C TRP A 384 14.57 -12.46 9.70
N SER A 385 15.56 -12.16 8.89
CA SER A 385 16.78 -11.49 9.32
C SER A 385 17.17 -10.42 8.32
N VAL A 386 17.71 -9.30 8.80
CA VAL A 386 18.14 -8.20 7.94
C VAL A 386 19.53 -7.71 8.33
N THR A 387 20.34 -7.38 7.32
CA THR A 387 21.69 -6.87 7.47
C THR A 387 21.87 -5.59 6.66
N GLY A 388 22.39 -4.55 7.32
CA GLY A 388 22.75 -3.28 6.70
C GLY A 388 24.10 -3.31 5.98
N THR A 389 24.36 -2.29 5.18
CA THR A 389 25.60 -2.16 4.40
C THR A 389 26.82 -1.93 5.29
N ASN A 390 27.90 -2.67 5.01
CA ASN A 390 29.19 -2.65 5.72
C ASN A 390 29.19 -3.22 7.15
N GLY A 391 28.19 -4.02 7.54
CA GLY A 391 28.20 -4.78 8.79
C GLY A 391 28.19 -3.95 10.09
N ALA A 392 28.01 -2.62 10.00
CA ALA A 392 28.24 -1.70 11.11
C ALA A 392 27.00 -0.94 11.61
N GLN A 393 25.79 -1.24 11.12
CA GLN A 393 24.53 -0.81 11.74
C GLN A 393 23.52 -1.95 11.56
N PRO A 394 22.94 -2.54 12.62
CA PRO A 394 21.87 -3.48 12.45
C PRO A 394 20.66 -2.70 11.96
N LEU A 395 20.33 -2.87 10.67
CA LEU A 395 18.96 -2.63 10.26
C LEU A 395 18.07 -3.50 11.15
N ALA A 396 16.91 -2.97 11.51
CA ALA A 396 16.00 -3.65 12.38
C ALA A 396 14.62 -3.56 11.77
N PHE A 397 13.88 -4.64 11.89
CA PHE A 397 12.46 -4.64 11.59
C PHE A 397 11.75 -3.80 12.65
N ASN A 398 10.83 -2.97 12.22
CA ASN A 398 9.73 -2.46 13.01
C ASN A 398 8.46 -3.22 12.62
N ASP A 399 7.52 -3.26 13.54
CA ASP A 399 6.20 -3.79 13.27
C ASP A 399 5.42 -2.80 12.41
N ILE A 400 4.67 -3.31 11.43
CA ILE A 400 3.69 -2.57 10.65
C ILE A 400 2.32 -3.09 11.08
N PRO A 401 1.56 -2.34 11.89
CA PRO A 401 0.28 -2.81 12.37
C PRO A 401 -0.66 -3.15 11.21
N ASN A 402 -1.25 -4.34 11.27
CA ASN A 402 -2.19 -4.79 10.24
C ASN A 402 -3.66 -4.61 10.64
N THR A 403 -3.95 -4.39 11.93
CA THR A 403 -5.30 -4.06 12.41
C THR A 403 -5.24 -3.08 13.58
N PRO A 404 -6.29 -2.29 13.82
CA PRO A 404 -6.37 -1.39 14.98
C PRO A 404 -6.38 -2.11 16.34
N THR A 405 -6.74 -3.40 16.36
CA THR A 405 -6.97 -4.16 17.59
C THR A 405 -5.81 -5.07 17.97
N SER A 406 -4.92 -5.38 17.02
CA SER A 406 -3.72 -6.18 17.25
C SER A 406 -2.77 -5.99 16.08
N ASN A 407 -1.50 -5.75 16.39
CA ASN A 407 -0.47 -5.50 15.40
C ASN A 407 -0.28 -6.64 14.37
N TRP A 408 -0.49 -7.90 14.79
CA TRP A 408 -0.32 -9.10 13.96
C TRP A 408 -1.44 -10.14 14.16
N GLY A 409 -2.54 -9.75 14.81
CA GLY A 409 -3.69 -10.61 15.11
C GLY A 409 -3.30 -11.91 15.82
N ASN A 410 -3.87 -13.02 15.33
CA ASN A 410 -3.66 -14.36 15.87
C ASN A 410 -2.69 -15.24 15.06
N ALA A 411 -2.04 -14.74 14.00
CA ALA A 411 -1.06 -15.52 13.22
C ALA A 411 0.08 -16.04 14.10
N CYS A 412 0.62 -15.18 14.96
CA CYS A 412 1.75 -15.50 15.83
C CYS A 412 1.35 -15.68 17.31
N GLN A 413 0.12 -16.11 17.61
CA GLN A 413 -0.43 -16.06 18.96
C GLN A 413 -0.61 -17.46 19.59
N ASN A 414 0.17 -17.82 20.63
CA ASN A 414 -0.34 -18.48 21.86
C ASN A 414 0.68 -18.61 23.03
N ALA A 415 0.31 -17.94 24.14
CA ALA A 415 0.43 -18.15 25.60
C ALA A 415 1.64 -18.75 26.35
N ASP A 416 2.53 -19.60 25.81
CA ASP A 416 3.61 -20.19 26.64
C ASP A 416 4.93 -19.42 26.58
N TYR A 417 5.11 -18.56 25.56
CA TYR A 417 6.31 -17.75 25.29
C TYR A 417 7.63 -18.55 25.27
N SER A 418 7.54 -19.88 25.21
CA SER A 418 8.68 -20.81 25.29
C SER A 418 8.80 -21.67 24.04
N THR A 419 7.67 -21.91 23.36
CA THR A 419 7.58 -22.74 22.14
C THR A 419 6.91 -21.99 20.98
N TYR A 420 5.93 -21.12 21.26
CA TYR A 420 5.15 -20.40 20.26
C TYR A 420 5.15 -18.89 20.51
N GLY A 421 4.98 -18.09 19.46
CA GLY A 421 4.91 -16.64 19.55
C GLY A 421 5.90 -15.90 18.65
N ILE A 422 6.03 -14.60 18.90
CA ILE A 422 7.04 -13.75 18.27
C ILE A 422 8.30 -13.72 19.12
N THR A 423 9.45 -13.98 18.51
CA THR A 423 10.77 -13.78 19.10
C THR A 423 11.60 -12.75 18.31
N PRO A 424 12.40 -11.90 18.99
CA PRO A 424 12.54 -11.79 20.44
C PRO A 424 11.29 -11.18 21.10
N LEU A 425 11.03 -11.53 22.36
CA LEU A 425 9.88 -11.01 23.12
C LEU A 425 9.85 -9.48 23.22
N SER A 426 11.03 -8.83 23.18
CA SER A 426 11.14 -7.37 23.17
C SER A 426 10.47 -6.73 21.95
N PHE A 427 10.37 -7.46 20.83
CA PHE A 427 9.67 -6.98 19.64
C PHE A 427 8.19 -6.70 19.93
N GLN A 428 7.55 -7.50 20.78
CA GLN A 428 6.15 -7.30 21.16
C GLN A 428 5.93 -6.01 21.94
N SER A 429 6.96 -5.53 22.64
CA SER A 429 6.96 -4.23 23.32
C SER A 429 7.36 -3.06 22.41
N GLY A 430 7.42 -3.28 21.09
CA GLY A 430 7.75 -2.26 20.09
C GLY A 430 9.25 -1.99 19.95
N VAL A 431 10.12 -2.88 20.44
CA VAL A 431 11.58 -2.75 20.26
C VAL A 431 11.97 -3.34 18.91
N PRO A 432 12.48 -2.53 17.96
CA PRO A 432 12.92 -3.05 16.67
C PRO A 432 13.97 -4.16 16.81
N SER A 433 13.94 -5.15 15.92
CA SER A 433 14.87 -6.29 15.97
C SER A 433 15.45 -6.63 14.60
N PRO A 434 16.76 -6.93 14.47
CA PRO A 434 17.35 -7.40 13.20
C PRO A 434 16.90 -8.81 12.81
N VAL A 435 16.37 -9.57 13.78
CA VAL A 435 15.83 -10.91 13.58
C VAL A 435 14.46 -10.98 14.22
N VAL A 436 13.46 -11.41 13.47
CA VAL A 436 12.10 -11.66 13.97
C VAL A 436 11.72 -13.07 13.58
N THR A 437 11.05 -13.81 14.45
CA THR A 437 10.53 -15.14 14.13
C THR A 437 9.13 -15.26 14.69
N CYS A 438 8.22 -15.74 13.85
CA CYS A 438 6.85 -16.08 14.20
C CYS A 438 6.70 -17.60 14.16
N VAL A 439 6.18 -18.17 15.24
CA VAL A 439 5.79 -19.58 15.33
C VAL A 439 4.37 -19.63 15.86
N SER A 440 3.48 -20.34 15.19
CA SER A 440 2.09 -20.46 15.64
C SER A 440 1.83 -21.82 16.27
N GLY A 441 1.09 -21.82 17.38
CA GLY A 441 0.42 -23.01 17.91
C GLY A 441 -1.09 -22.97 17.66
N TYR A 442 -1.60 -21.91 17.03
CA TYR A 442 -3.01 -21.71 16.79
C TYR A 442 -3.39 -22.40 15.48
N GLN A 443 -4.28 -23.39 15.57
CA GLN A 443 -4.99 -23.96 14.43
C GLN A 443 -6.41 -23.43 14.51
N ALA A 444 -6.99 -22.94 13.41
CA ALA A 444 -8.43 -22.80 13.44
C ALA A 444 -9.18 -23.05 12.15
N ASN A 445 -10.31 -23.70 12.38
CA ASN A 445 -11.51 -23.70 11.56
C ASN A 445 -12.23 -22.33 11.58
N SER A 446 -11.53 -21.23 11.92
CA SER A 446 -12.05 -19.86 11.97
C SER A 446 -11.07 -18.90 11.29
N PRO A 447 -11.56 -17.81 10.66
CA PRO A 447 -10.70 -16.84 9.99
C PRO A 447 -9.60 -16.28 10.91
N ARG A 448 -8.40 -16.12 10.36
CA ARG A 448 -7.32 -15.40 11.04
C ARG A 448 -7.70 -13.94 11.21
N THR A 449 -7.23 -13.34 12.31
CA THR A 449 -7.49 -11.93 12.63
C THR A 449 -6.32 -11.02 12.30
N GLY A 450 -5.21 -11.59 11.81
CA GLY A 450 -4.00 -10.87 11.43
C GLY A 450 -2.90 -11.80 10.92
N THR A 451 -1.90 -11.21 10.28
CA THR A 451 -0.57 -11.75 9.94
C THR A 451 0.56 -10.84 10.43
N LEU A 452 1.78 -11.33 10.60
CA LEU A 452 2.90 -10.43 10.92
C LEU A 452 3.35 -9.65 9.67
N MET A 453 3.35 -8.32 9.76
CA MET A 453 3.92 -7.43 8.74
C MET A 453 5.07 -6.64 9.35
N LEU A 454 6.23 -6.68 8.69
CA LEU A 454 7.48 -6.10 9.15
C LEU A 454 7.97 -5.05 8.17
N GLY A 455 8.24 -3.86 8.67
CA GLY A 455 8.90 -2.78 7.94
C GLY A 455 10.38 -2.74 8.27
N VAL A 456 11.22 -2.42 7.30
CA VAL A 456 12.61 -2.05 7.55
C VAL A 456 12.97 -0.78 6.80
N ARG A 457 13.42 0.22 7.56
CA ARG A 457 13.95 1.46 7.00
C ARG A 457 15.36 1.19 6.46
N PRO A 458 15.60 1.41 5.16
CA PRO A 458 16.92 1.23 4.56
C PRO A 458 17.92 2.26 5.08
N GLY A 459 19.20 1.90 5.07
CA GLY A 459 20.27 2.86 5.28
C GLY A 459 20.50 3.72 4.04
N ALA A 460 21.45 4.66 4.11
CA ALA A 460 21.83 5.51 2.96
C ALA A 460 22.25 4.72 1.70
N ASN A 461 22.65 3.46 1.86
CA ASN A 461 23.10 2.56 0.79
C ASN A 461 22.10 1.42 0.53
N GLY A 462 20.84 1.53 0.98
CA GLY A 462 19.83 0.48 0.84
C GLY A 462 19.91 -0.62 1.90
N ILE A 463 19.48 -1.83 1.51
CA ILE A 463 19.52 -3.05 2.34
C ILE A 463 20.49 -4.03 1.69
N SER A 464 21.47 -4.52 2.45
CA SER A 464 22.47 -5.45 1.89
C SER A 464 21.92 -6.85 1.73
N SER A 465 21.25 -7.36 2.75
CA SER A 465 20.59 -8.65 2.73
C SER A 465 19.37 -8.65 3.62
N LEU A 466 18.27 -9.17 3.12
CA LEU A 466 17.10 -9.59 3.88
C LEU A 466 16.86 -11.06 3.56
N THR A 467 16.78 -11.89 4.59
CA THR A 467 16.55 -13.33 4.45
C THR A 467 15.30 -13.72 5.21
N THR A 468 14.40 -14.42 4.52
CA THR A 468 13.22 -15.05 5.10
C THR A 468 13.36 -16.57 5.00
N VAL A 469 13.10 -17.29 6.09
CA VAL A 469 13.08 -18.75 6.12
C VAL A 469 11.68 -19.22 6.48
N LEU A 470 11.09 -20.01 5.60
CA LEU A 470 9.78 -20.62 5.71
C LEU A 470 9.95 -22.09 6.11
N ILE A 471 9.19 -22.55 7.09
CA ILE A 471 9.06 -23.97 7.44
C ILE A 471 7.57 -24.22 7.60
N GLY A 472 6.98 -24.90 6.64
CA GLY A 472 5.56 -25.26 6.61
C GLY A 472 5.36 -26.77 6.73
N THR A 473 4.26 -27.15 7.36
CA THR A 473 3.70 -28.52 7.26
C THR A 473 2.63 -28.59 6.18
N GLY A 474 2.14 -27.42 5.73
CA GLY A 474 1.33 -27.18 4.55
C GLY A 474 1.96 -26.09 3.66
N LEU A 475 1.16 -25.10 3.24
CA LEU A 475 1.64 -23.91 2.53
C LEU A 475 2.08 -22.88 3.59
N GLU A 476 3.29 -22.36 3.45
CA GLU A 476 3.77 -21.19 4.20
C GLU A 476 4.30 -20.21 3.15
N GLY A 477 3.94 -18.93 3.28
CA GLY A 477 4.22 -17.94 2.24
C GLY A 477 4.82 -16.65 2.78
N VAL A 478 5.67 -16.00 1.99
CA VAL A 478 6.17 -14.65 2.27
C VAL A 478 5.78 -13.70 1.15
N ALA A 479 5.35 -12.50 1.54
CA ALA A 479 5.12 -11.38 0.65
C ALA A 479 6.19 -10.31 0.86
N PHE A 480 6.44 -9.52 -0.18
CA PHE A 480 7.29 -8.34 -0.10
C PHE A 480 6.59 -7.15 -0.75
N GLY A 481 6.87 -5.96 -0.23
CA GLY A 481 6.35 -4.73 -0.77
C GLY A 481 7.20 -3.53 -0.38
N LEU A 482 6.81 -2.38 -0.90
CA LEU A 482 7.46 -1.11 -0.66
C LEU A 482 6.41 -0.15 -0.11
N LEU A 483 6.62 0.30 1.12
CA LEU A 483 5.82 1.37 1.71
C LEU A 483 6.45 2.71 1.32
N LEU A 484 5.71 3.46 0.51
CA LEU A 484 6.09 4.78 0.03
C LEU A 484 5.83 5.86 1.10
N PRO A 485 6.68 6.91 1.15
CA PRO A 485 6.61 7.97 2.14
C PRO A 485 5.37 8.86 2.04
#